data_AF-K1ZX82-F1
#
_entry.id   AF-K1ZX82-F1
#
_cell.length_a   1.000
_cell.length_b   1.000
_cell.length_c   1.000
_cell.angle_alpha   90.00
_cell.angle_beta   90.00
_cell.angle_gamma   90.00
#
_symmetry.space_group_name_H-M   'P 1'
#
loop_
_entity.id
_entity.type
_entity.pdbx_description
1 polymer ?
#
loop_
_entity_poly.entity_id
_entity_poly.type
_entity_poly.pdbx_seq_one_letter_code
_entity_poly.pdbx_strand_id
1 'polypeptide(L)'
;SMFAMDPGTAGADEIRDAIGELTNMVGGNFKSILEGSCTLSIPSVIQGEHVNVSNPGCETISRTVFNCGDKPLSVIVQKKG
;
A
#
# COMPACT_ATOMS: atom_id res chain seq x y z
N SER A 1 -2.94 16.57 -8.60
CA SER A 1 -3.50 15.45 -7.82
C SER A 1 -3.62 14.24 -8.75
N MET A 2 -3.65 13.01 -8.22
CA MET A 2 -3.68 11.76 -9.01
C MET A 2 -4.86 11.69 -10.00
N PHE A 3 -6.01 12.24 -9.62
CA PHE A 3 -7.23 12.24 -10.43
C PHE A 3 -7.50 13.55 -11.16
N ALA A 4 -6.69 14.59 -10.95
CA ALA A 4 -6.97 15.96 -11.40
C ALA A 4 -8.39 16.46 -11.03
N MET A 5 -8.94 15.97 -9.92
CA MET A 5 -10.23 16.36 -9.34
C MET A 5 -10.05 17.30 -8.15
N ASP A 6 -11.13 17.98 -7.76
CA ASP A 6 -11.19 18.80 -6.55
C ASP A 6 -10.99 17.94 -5.27
N PRO A 7 -10.30 18.45 -4.24
CA PRO A 7 -10.08 17.71 -3.01
C PRO A 7 -11.38 17.21 -2.36
N GLY A 8 -11.43 15.94 -1.97
CA GLY A 8 -12.59 15.33 -1.31
C GLY A 8 -13.72 14.91 -2.23
N THR A 9 -13.58 15.04 -3.56
CA THR A 9 -14.60 14.66 -4.53
C THR A 9 -14.43 13.27 -5.14
N ALA A 10 -13.28 12.62 -4.89
CA ALA A 10 -13.04 11.25 -5.35
C ALA A 10 -14.00 10.28 -4.65
N GLY A 11 -14.66 9.42 -5.43
CA GLY A 11 -15.50 8.35 -4.92
C GLY A 11 -14.68 7.19 -4.35
N ALA A 12 -15.39 6.25 -3.71
CA ALA A 12 -14.76 5.09 -3.09
C ALA A 12 -14.05 4.19 -4.11
N ASP A 13 -14.61 4.07 -5.32
CA ASP A 13 -14.03 3.26 -6.39
C ASP A 13 -12.74 3.89 -6.92
N GLU A 14 -12.72 5.21 -7.17
CA GLU A 14 -11.49 5.89 -7.57
C GLU A 14 -10.41 5.77 -6.47
N ILE A 15 -10.78 5.98 -5.21
CA ILE A 15 -9.85 5.83 -4.09
C ILE A 15 -9.27 4.42 -4.04
N ARG A 16 -10.11 3.39 -4.16
CA ARG A 16 -9.67 1.98 -4.15
C ARG A 16 -8.69 1.71 -5.29
N ASP A 17 -9.02 2.15 -6.49
CA ASP A 17 -8.19 1.93 -7.68
C ASP A 17 -6.86 2.66 -7.53
N ALA A 18 -6.86 3.90 -7.01
CA ALA A 18 -5.63 4.63 -6.71
C ALA A 18 -4.71 3.89 -5.74
N ILE A 19 -5.26 3.40 -4.63
CA ILE A 19 -4.49 2.66 -3.63
C ILE A 19 -3.97 1.33 -4.21
N GLY A 20 -4.78 0.65 -5.04
CA GLY A 20 -4.37 -0.54 -5.76
C GLY A 20 -3.18 -0.30 -6.69
N GLU A 21 -3.28 0.71 -7.55
CA GLU A 21 -2.21 1.06 -8.49
C GLU A 21 -0.94 1.55 -7.79
N LEU A 22 -1.08 2.36 -6.73
CA LEU A 22 0.06 2.77 -5.90
C LEU A 22 0.75 1.55 -5.27
N THR A 23 -0.02 0.61 -4.74
CA THR A 23 0.51 -0.63 -4.15
C THR A 23 1.24 -1.47 -5.20
N ASN A 24 0.67 -1.57 -6.41
CA ASN A 24 1.28 -2.30 -7.52
C ASN A 24 2.62 -1.65 -7.95
N MET A 25 2.67 -0.33 -8.06
CA MET A 25 3.90 0.41 -8.39
C MET A 25 4.98 0.23 -7.31
N VAL A 26 4.63 0.39 -6.03
CA VAL A 26 5.58 0.21 -4.91
C VAL A 26 6.09 -1.23 -4.85
N GLY A 27 5.19 -2.21 -4.98
CA GLY A 27 5.53 -3.64 -4.99
C GLY A 27 6.40 -4.03 -6.19
N GLY A 28 6.10 -3.50 -7.37
CA GLY A 28 6.90 -3.71 -8.58
C GLY A 28 8.33 -3.18 -8.44
N ASN A 29 8.48 -1.96 -7.92
CA ASN A 29 9.80 -1.37 -7.66
C ASN A 29 10.57 -2.17 -6.60
N PHE A 30 9.91 -2.57 -5.52
CA PHE A 30 10.54 -3.40 -4.48
C PHE A 30 10.99 -4.76 -5.04
N LYS A 31 10.16 -5.42 -5.86
CA LYS A 31 10.53 -6.67 -6.54
C LYS A 31 11.76 -6.51 -7.43
N SER A 32 11.88 -5.41 -8.17
CA SER A 32 13.04 -5.15 -9.03
C SER A 32 14.36 -5.08 -8.24
N ILE A 33 14.32 -4.61 -6.99
CA ILE A 33 15.49 -4.59 -6.10
C ILE A 33 15.89 -6.01 -5.65
N LEU A 34 14.93 -6.94 -5.57
CA LEU A 34 15.16 -8.33 -5.15
C LEU A 34 15.64 -9.26 -6.28
N GLU A 35 16.07 -8.70 -7.41
CA GLU A 35 16.69 -9.41 -8.54
C GLU A 35 15.87 -10.59 -9.10
N GLY A 36 14.54 -10.54 -8.98
CA GLY A 36 13.63 -11.44 -9.71
C GLY A 36 13.32 -12.80 -9.04
N SER A 37 13.75 -13.02 -7.79
CA SER A 37 13.44 -14.26 -7.05
C SER A 37 12.01 -14.34 -6.48
N CYS A 38 11.17 -13.32 -6.70
CA CYS A 38 9.83 -13.23 -6.14
C CYS A 38 8.77 -12.89 -7.21
N THR A 39 7.55 -13.38 -7.02
CA THR A 39 6.36 -12.97 -7.78
C THR A 39 5.57 -11.93 -7.00
N LEU A 40 4.93 -11.00 -7.71
CA LEU A 40 4.04 -10.02 -7.10
C LEU A 40 2.59 -10.47 -7.32
N SER A 41 1.79 -10.53 -6.26
CA SER A 41 0.36 -10.82 -6.35
C SER A 41 -0.43 -9.58 -6.73
N ILE A 42 -1.72 -9.77 -7.05
CA ILE A 42 -2.66 -8.65 -7.21
C ILE A 42 -2.82 -7.95 -5.83
N PRO A 43 -2.89 -6.61 -5.79
CA PRO A 43 -3.13 -5.88 -4.55
C PRO A 43 -4.54 -6.14 -4.00
N SER A 44 -4.64 -6.23 -2.68
CA SER A 44 -5.90 -6.26 -1.95
C SER A 44 -6.06 -4.94 -1.18
N VAL A 45 -7.19 -4.27 -1.36
CA VAL A 45 -7.49 -2.99 -0.70
C VAL A 45 -8.60 -3.21 0.33
N ILE A 46 -8.35 -2.79 1.58
CA ILE A 46 -9.33 -2.83 2.67
C ILE A 46 -9.66 -1.39 3.05
N GLN A 47 -10.94 -1.06 3.05
CA GLN A 47 -11.46 0.25 3.47
C GLN A 47 -12.41 0.07 4.64
N GLY A 48 -12.23 0.90 5.67
CA GLY A 48 -13.09 0.93 6.85
C GLY A 48 -12.53 1.86 7.91
N GLU A 49 -13.36 2.21 8.87
CA GLU A 49 -12.91 2.89 10.08
C GLU A 49 -12.32 1.86 11.05
N HIS A 50 -11.24 2.22 11.76
CA HIS A 50 -10.59 1.36 12.76
C HIS A 50 -10.16 -0.04 12.26
N VAL A 51 -9.67 -0.14 11.03
CA VAL A 51 -9.15 -1.39 10.46
C VAL A 51 -7.84 -1.79 11.18
N ASN A 52 -7.81 -3.00 11.71
CA ASN A 52 -6.59 -3.65 12.17
C ASN A 52 -6.21 -4.76 11.20
N VAL A 53 -5.08 -4.60 10.50
CA VAL A 53 -4.51 -5.64 9.63
C VAL A 53 -3.38 -6.33 10.39
N SER A 54 -3.47 -7.65 10.52
CA SER A 54 -2.39 -8.48 11.05
C SER A 54 -2.18 -9.68 10.13
N ASN A 55 -0.91 -10.06 9.96
CA ASN A 55 -0.52 -11.23 9.17
C ASN A 55 0.11 -12.24 10.13
N PRO A 56 -0.66 -13.24 10.62
CA PRO A 56 -0.15 -14.20 11.59
C PRO A 56 1.08 -14.97 11.07
N GLY A 57 2.08 -15.12 11.93
CA GLY A 57 3.34 -15.78 11.57
C GLY A 57 4.26 -14.93 10.68
N CYS A 58 3.97 -13.64 10.48
CA CYS A 58 4.86 -12.71 9.81
C CYS A 58 5.65 -11.86 10.81
N GLU A 59 6.94 -11.69 10.52
CA GLU A 59 7.83 -10.76 11.21
C GLU A 59 7.95 -9.47 10.41
N THR A 60 8.00 -8.31 11.09
CA THR A 60 8.25 -7.02 10.43
C THR A 60 9.74 -6.86 10.18
N ILE A 61 10.12 -6.81 8.90
CA ILE A 61 11.50 -6.59 8.46
C ILE A 61 11.83 -5.10 8.44
N SER A 62 10.87 -4.27 8.03
CA SER A 62 11.05 -2.82 7.96
C SER A 62 9.70 -2.10 8.06
N ARG A 63 9.73 -0.90 8.64
CA ARG A 63 8.61 0.04 8.66
C ARG A 63 9.14 1.43 8.37
N THR A 64 8.53 2.09 7.38
CA THR A 64 8.81 3.48 7.03
C THR A 64 7.51 4.27 7.10
N VAL A 65 7.57 5.47 7.69
CA VAL A 65 6.43 6.38 7.79
C VAL A 65 6.72 7.61 6.93
N PHE A 66 5.75 7.99 6.11
CA PHE A 66 5.78 9.14 5.24
C PHE A 66 4.73 10.17 5.68
N ASN A 67 5.06 11.45 5.54
CA ASN A 67 4.09 12.53 5.73
C ASN A 67 3.21 12.61 4.47
N CYS A 68 1.89 12.49 4.63
CA CYS A 68 0.93 12.57 3.54
C CYS A 68 -0.15 13.61 3.89
N GLY A 69 0.15 14.88 3.61
CA GLY A 69 -0.61 16.00 4.18
C GLY A 69 -0.57 15.94 5.71
N ASP A 70 -1.73 16.03 6.35
CA ASP A 70 -1.86 15.99 7.82
C ASP A 70 -1.94 14.57 8.40
N LYS A 71 -1.90 13.53 7.54
CA LYS A 71 -2.04 12.14 7.95
C LYS A 71 -0.77 11.34 7.62
N PRO A 72 -0.34 10.41 8.49
CA PRO A 72 0.80 9.55 8.19
C PRO A 72 0.41 8.44 7.22
N LEU A 73 1.30 8.11 6.29
CA LEU A 73 1.24 6.89 5.48
C LEU A 73 2.35 5.94 5.95
N SER A 74 2.00 4.73 6.35
CA SER A 74 2.97 3.71 6.74
C SER A 74 3.15 2.66 5.66
N VAL A 75 4.39 2.34 5.32
CA VAL A 75 4.76 1.19 4.49
C VAL A 75 5.50 0.19 5.37
N ILE A 76 5.06 -1.06 5.36
CA ILE A 76 5.59 -2.12 6.22
C ILE A 76 5.97 -3.29 5.32
N VAL A 77 7.22 -3.74 5.42
CA VAL A 77 7.69 -4.97 4.78
C VAL A 77 7.73 -6.05 5.84
N GLN A 78 7.00 -7.14 5.59
CA GLN A 78 6.95 -8.28 6.47
C GLN A 78 7.38 -9.55 5.75
N LYS A 79 7.99 -10.48 6.48
CA LYS A 79 8.40 -11.79 5.98
C LYS A 79 7.68 -12.86 6.81
N LYS A 80 7.08 -13.83 6.13
CA LYS A 80 6.54 -15.01 6.80
C LYS A 80 7.70 -15.86 7.34
N GLY A 81 7.64 -16.19 8.62
CA GLY A 81 8.59 -17.10 9.28
C GLY A 81 8.51 -18.52 8.74
#